data_AF-A0A0G4E402-F1
#
_entry.id   AF-A0A0G4E402-F1
#
_cell.length_a   1.000
_cell.length_b   1.000
_cell.length_c   1.000
_cell.angle_alpha   90.00
_cell.angle_beta   90.00
_cell.angle_gamma   90.00
#
_symmetry.space_group_name_H-M   'P 1'
#
loop_
_entity.id
_entity.type
_entity.pdbx_description
1 polymer ?
#
loop_
_entity_poly.entity_id
_entity_poly.type
_entity_poly.pdbx_seq_one_letter_code
_entity_poly.pdbx_strand_id
1 'polypeptide(L)'
;MQKLTLAALAAAVLAGCATPQEPQVTTYSYESKAHSGTVNVTEKQYTSEKLTCAPNWRDAPVYTPKGIIPMGHDHLNYVIDLFADGKNEQTYTLDVPQDLGNRVLAKDFQQGKEFMLQAESNGLVQQGEHFVYPEGYYIRISQPAVKGWDFVSCIGIDHMYVLDSDLKASANPPIQLDRVVVPFAMDQLNQPVKVSFGSKVQHTAEIRVQP
;
A
#
# COMPACT_ATOMS: atom_id res chain seq x y z
N MET A 1 -60.30 1.23 4.31
CA MET A 1 -59.64 0.09 3.62
C MET A 1 -59.62 0.47 2.13
N GLN A 2 -58.54 0.56 1.36
CA GLN A 2 -57.14 0.15 1.46
C GLN A 2 -56.25 1.32 0.96
N LYS A 3 -55.10 1.55 1.60
CA LYS A 3 -54.03 2.39 1.03
C LYS A 3 -53.17 1.48 0.18
N LEU A 4 -53.18 1.67 -1.15
CA LEU A 4 -52.23 1.05 -2.06
C LEU A 4 -50.96 1.91 -2.06
N THR A 5 -49.97 1.48 -1.28
CA THR A 5 -48.60 1.98 -1.37
C THR A 5 -47.97 1.45 -2.66
N LEU A 6 -47.73 2.34 -3.63
CA LEU A 6 -46.77 2.07 -4.70
C LEU A 6 -45.38 1.97 -4.08
N ALA A 7 -44.87 0.75 -3.93
CA ALA A 7 -43.44 0.53 -3.80
C ALA A 7 -42.82 0.83 -5.17
N ALA A 8 -42.14 1.97 -5.29
CA ALA A 8 -41.26 2.25 -6.41
C ALA A 8 -40.07 1.29 -6.32
N LEU A 9 -40.16 0.18 -7.06
CA LEU A 9 -39.05 -0.70 -7.33
C LEU A 9 -38.07 0.08 -8.22
N ALA A 10 -37.07 0.71 -7.62
CA ALA A 10 -35.95 1.26 -8.36
C ALA A 10 -35.14 0.06 -8.90
N ALA A 11 -35.44 -0.32 -10.14
CA ALA A 11 -34.59 -1.19 -10.94
C ALA A 11 -33.26 -0.46 -11.14
N ALA A 12 -32.26 -0.81 -10.32
CA ALA A 12 -30.88 -0.43 -10.58
C ALA A 12 -30.48 -1.09 -11.90
N VAL A 13 -30.21 -0.23 -12.88
CA VAL A 13 -29.75 -0.57 -14.22
C VAL A 13 -28.50 -1.44 -14.08
N LEU A 14 -28.56 -2.65 -14.63
CA LEU A 14 -27.42 -3.55 -14.84
C LEU A 14 -26.50 -2.92 -15.89
N ALA A 15 -25.69 -1.95 -15.46
CA ALA A 15 -24.38 -1.73 -16.07
C ALA A 15 -23.43 -2.72 -15.40
N GLY A 16 -22.79 -3.57 -16.19
CA GLY A 16 -21.76 -4.48 -15.73
C GLY A 16 -20.56 -3.72 -15.17
N CYS A 17 -20.64 -3.32 -13.90
CA CYS A 17 -19.49 -3.02 -13.07
C CYS A 17 -19.33 -4.23 -12.17
N ALA A 18 -18.31 -5.06 -12.45
CA ALA A 18 -17.84 -5.99 -11.44
C ALA A 18 -17.53 -5.17 -10.19
N THR A 19 -18.36 -5.29 -9.15
CA THR A 19 -18.03 -4.77 -7.83
C THR A 19 -16.71 -5.42 -7.45
N PRO A 20 -15.66 -4.63 -7.12
CA PRO A 20 -14.44 -5.21 -6.60
C PRO A 20 -14.82 -6.09 -5.42
N GLN A 21 -14.39 -7.35 -5.44
CA GLN A 21 -14.59 -8.25 -4.31
C GLN A 21 -14.05 -7.55 -3.06
N GLU A 22 -14.88 -7.45 -2.01
CA GLU A 22 -14.47 -6.73 -0.80
C GLU A 22 -13.14 -7.31 -0.27
N PRO A 23 -12.13 -6.47 0.00
CA PRO A 23 -10.85 -6.97 0.45
C PRO A 23 -10.98 -7.57 1.84
N GLN A 24 -10.24 -8.65 2.10
CA GLN A 24 -10.12 -9.19 3.45
C GLN A 24 -9.29 -8.22 4.29
N VAL A 25 -9.77 -7.87 5.48
CA VAL A 25 -9.09 -6.94 6.38
C VAL A 25 -8.62 -7.68 7.63
N THR A 26 -7.33 -7.55 7.94
CA THR A 26 -6.72 -8.07 9.16
C THR A 26 -6.06 -6.95 9.93
N THR A 27 -6.27 -6.89 11.24
CA THR A 27 -5.62 -5.92 12.13
C THR A 27 -4.87 -6.63 13.24
N TYR A 28 -3.68 -6.12 13.58
CA TYR A 28 -2.86 -6.63 14.67
C TYR A 28 -1.86 -5.57 15.11
N SER A 29 -1.23 -5.77 16.27
CA SER A 29 -0.22 -4.84 16.79
C SER A 29 1.00 -5.60 17.28
N TYR A 30 2.17 -4.97 17.20
CA TYR A 30 3.41 -5.51 17.74
C TYR A 30 4.34 -4.40 18.23
N GLU A 31 5.20 -4.72 19.19
CA GLU A 31 6.27 -3.82 19.63
C GLU A 31 7.41 -3.82 18.61
N SER A 32 7.74 -2.66 18.06
CA SER A 32 8.82 -2.57 17.08
C SER A 32 10.18 -2.72 17.74
N LYS A 33 11.05 -3.51 17.11
CA LYS A 33 12.49 -3.59 17.48
C LYS A 33 13.34 -2.59 16.71
N ALA A 34 12.79 -1.95 15.68
CA ALA A 34 13.51 -1.07 14.77
C ALA A 34 13.09 0.41 14.91
N HIS A 35 11.95 0.68 15.53
CA HIS A 35 11.34 2.01 15.66
C HIS A 35 10.85 2.18 17.09
N SER A 36 10.63 3.41 17.52
CA SER A 36 10.05 3.69 18.84
C SER A 36 8.57 3.31 18.87
N GLY A 37 8.14 2.63 19.93
CA GLY A 37 6.73 2.37 20.22
C GLY A 37 6.09 1.18 19.51
N THR A 38 4.78 1.05 19.72
CA THR A 38 3.94 -0.03 19.19
C THR A 38 3.52 0.29 17.76
N VAL A 39 3.63 -0.68 16.85
CA VAL A 39 3.12 -0.60 15.49
C VAL A 39 1.75 -1.27 15.41
N ASN A 40 0.74 -0.52 15.00
CA ASN A 40 -0.59 -0.99 14.68
C ASN A 40 -0.69 -1.21 13.18
N VAL A 41 -0.95 -2.45 12.79
CA VAL A 41 -1.06 -2.86 11.39
C VAL A 41 -2.52 -3.00 11.00
N THR A 42 -2.89 -2.42 9.86
CA THR A 42 -4.13 -2.74 9.14
C THR A 42 -3.78 -3.22 7.75
N GLU A 43 -4.04 -4.48 7.45
CA GLU A 43 -3.74 -5.09 6.18
C GLU A 43 -5.01 -5.40 5.41
N LYS A 44 -5.10 -4.89 4.17
CA LYS A 44 -6.15 -5.22 3.21
C LYS A 44 -5.60 -6.15 2.13
N GLN A 45 -6.24 -7.29 1.93
CA GLN A 45 -5.88 -8.26 0.91
C GLN A 45 -6.97 -8.34 -0.15
N TYR A 46 -6.64 -7.90 -1.36
CA TYR A 46 -7.51 -8.10 -2.52
C TYR A 46 -7.32 -9.50 -3.10
N THR A 47 -8.34 -9.98 -3.80
CA THR A 47 -8.33 -11.25 -4.52
C THR A 47 -8.49 -11.01 -6.02
N SER A 48 -7.96 -11.93 -6.82
CA SER A 48 -8.13 -11.92 -8.28
C SER A 48 -8.27 -13.36 -8.78
N GLU A 49 -9.16 -13.56 -9.76
CA GLU A 49 -9.29 -14.86 -10.44
C GLU A 49 -8.09 -15.15 -11.35
N LYS A 50 -7.33 -14.11 -11.75
CA LYS A 50 -6.19 -14.22 -12.67
C LYS A 50 -4.89 -14.56 -11.95
N LEU A 51 -4.78 -14.19 -10.68
CA LEU A 51 -3.57 -14.34 -9.89
C LEU A 51 -3.90 -14.50 -8.40
N THR A 52 -3.25 -15.47 -7.78
CA THR A 52 -3.21 -15.61 -6.32
C THR A 52 -1.79 -15.38 -5.86
N CYS A 53 -1.61 -14.43 -4.94
CA CYS A 53 -0.32 -14.18 -4.32
C CYS A 53 -0.04 -15.21 -3.23
N ALA A 54 1.16 -15.79 -3.21
CA ALA A 54 1.56 -16.74 -2.18
C ALA A 54 1.60 -16.05 -0.80
N PRO A 55 1.13 -16.66 0.31
CA PRO A 55 0.96 -15.96 1.59
C PRO A 55 2.18 -15.17 2.09
N ASN A 56 3.40 -15.67 1.87
CA ASN A 56 4.65 -15.04 2.34
C ASN A 56 5.49 -14.49 1.18
N TRP A 57 4.87 -14.13 0.06
CA TRP A 57 5.59 -13.62 -1.11
C TRP A 57 6.44 -12.38 -0.79
N ARG A 58 5.99 -11.55 0.17
CA ARG A 58 6.67 -10.32 0.62
C ARG A 58 8.01 -10.59 1.32
N ASP A 59 8.17 -11.79 1.89
CA ASP A 59 9.36 -12.19 2.65
C ASP A 59 10.42 -12.85 1.75
N ALA A 60 10.14 -13.00 0.45
CA ALA A 60 11.10 -13.58 -0.46
C ALA A 60 12.33 -12.67 -0.64
N PRO A 61 13.48 -13.22 -1.09
CA PRO A 61 14.71 -12.45 -1.20
C PRO A 61 14.54 -11.20 -2.06
N VAL A 62 15.03 -10.06 -1.56
CA VAL A 62 14.96 -8.80 -2.30
C VAL A 62 15.86 -8.90 -3.53
N TYR A 63 15.30 -8.55 -4.69
CA TYR A 63 16.05 -8.43 -5.92
C TYR A 63 17.04 -7.27 -5.81
N THR A 64 18.32 -7.61 -5.81
CA THR A 64 19.41 -6.65 -5.97
C THR A 64 19.96 -6.82 -7.39
N PRO A 65 19.87 -5.81 -8.27
CA PRO A 65 20.47 -5.90 -9.59
C PRO A 65 21.99 -6.11 -9.43
N LYS A 66 22.52 -7.17 -10.05
CA LYS A 66 23.96 -7.45 -10.08
C LYS A 66 24.43 -7.32 -11.53
N GLY A 67 25.48 -6.52 -11.77
CA GLY A 67 26.10 -6.35 -13.08
C GLY A 67 25.50 -5.21 -13.92
N ILE A 68 25.82 -5.20 -15.22
CA ILE A 68 25.30 -4.24 -16.20
C ILE A 68 23.82 -4.55 -16.42
N ILE A 69 22.96 -3.54 -16.27
CA ILE A 69 21.52 -3.65 -16.57
C ILE A 69 21.39 -4.05 -18.04
N PRO A 70 20.76 -5.20 -18.38
CA PRO A 70 20.56 -5.58 -19.77
C PRO A 70 19.78 -4.47 -20.48
N MET A 71 20.33 -3.91 -21.55
CA MET A 71 19.56 -3.02 -22.43
C MET A 71 18.63 -3.92 -23.25
N GLY A 72 17.35 -4.01 -22.88
CA GLY A 72 16.36 -4.84 -23.57
C GLY A 72 14.95 -4.78 -22.96
N HIS A 73 13.97 -5.35 -23.68
CA HIS A 73 12.53 -5.39 -23.36
C HIS A 73 12.15 -6.30 -22.18
N ASP A 74 13.10 -6.70 -21.34
CA ASP A 74 12.89 -7.68 -20.25
C ASP A 74 12.34 -7.03 -18.98
N HIS A 75 11.76 -5.84 -19.11
CA HIS A 75 11.35 -4.98 -18.02
C HIS A 75 9.90 -4.50 -18.24
N LEU A 76 9.20 -4.23 -17.16
CA LEU A 76 7.85 -3.67 -17.15
C LEU A 76 7.85 -2.43 -16.25
N ASN A 77 7.32 -1.32 -16.77
CA ASN A 77 7.23 -0.07 -16.02
C ASN A 77 5.91 -0.02 -15.27
N TYR A 78 5.94 -0.27 -13.97
CA TYR A 78 4.78 -0.10 -13.10
C TYR A 78 4.69 1.36 -12.67
N VAL A 79 3.57 2.00 -12.95
CA VAL A 79 3.26 3.35 -12.47
C VAL A 79 2.15 3.24 -11.43
N ILE A 80 2.42 3.76 -10.24
CA ILE A 80 1.52 3.72 -9.09
C ILE A 80 1.26 5.16 -8.66
N ASP A 81 0.05 5.65 -8.88
CA ASP A 81 -0.41 6.94 -8.37
C ASP A 81 -1.10 6.72 -7.02
N LEU A 82 -0.58 7.35 -5.98
CA LEU A 82 -1.09 7.27 -4.61
C LEU A 82 -1.74 8.58 -4.20
N PHE A 83 -3.02 8.49 -3.83
CA PHE A 83 -3.82 9.56 -3.28
C PHE A 83 -4.10 9.24 -1.82
N ALA A 84 -3.78 10.17 -0.92
CA ALA A 84 -4.08 10.05 0.50
C ALA A 84 -4.88 11.26 0.98
N ASP A 85 -5.84 11.05 1.88
CA ASP A 85 -6.68 12.12 2.39
C ASP A 85 -5.84 13.29 2.94
N GLY A 86 -6.09 14.50 2.41
CA GLY A 86 -5.39 15.71 2.83
C GLY A 86 -3.93 15.83 2.39
N LYS A 87 -3.43 14.93 1.54
CA LYS A 87 -2.08 15.02 0.93
C LYS A 87 -2.16 15.15 -0.60
N ASN A 88 -1.10 15.68 -1.19
CA ASN A 88 -0.94 15.72 -2.64
C ASN A 88 -0.73 14.30 -3.21
N GLU A 89 -1.11 14.12 -4.47
CA GLU A 89 -0.82 12.92 -5.24
C GLU A 89 0.69 12.64 -5.28
N GLN A 90 1.06 11.36 -5.15
CA GLN A 90 2.42 10.88 -5.29
C GLN A 90 2.49 9.76 -6.33
N THR A 91 3.25 9.99 -7.39
CA THR A 91 3.45 9.00 -8.46
C THR A 91 4.80 8.29 -8.28
N TYR A 92 4.77 6.96 -8.30
CA TYR A 92 5.94 6.11 -8.27
C TYR A 92 6.04 5.30 -9.56
N THR A 93 7.18 5.43 -10.26
CA THR A 93 7.51 4.59 -11.41
C THR A 93 8.57 3.57 -11.01
N LEU A 94 8.25 2.29 -11.14
CA LEU A 94 9.13 1.18 -10.85
C LEU A 94 9.43 0.43 -12.14
N ASP A 95 10.72 0.39 -12.48
CA ASP A 95 11.24 -0.48 -13.52
C ASP A 95 11.44 -1.88 -12.95
N VAL A 96 10.61 -2.84 -13.39
CA VAL A 96 10.52 -4.19 -12.83
C VAL A 96 11.02 -5.21 -13.85
N PRO A 97 12.12 -5.94 -13.57
CA PRO A 97 12.55 -7.05 -14.42
C PRO A 97 11.46 -8.12 -14.50
N GLN A 98 11.20 -8.66 -15.68
CA GLN A 98 10.26 -9.78 -15.85
C GLN A 98 10.82 -11.07 -15.24
N ASP A 99 12.15 -11.25 -15.19
CA ASP A 99 12.82 -12.41 -14.57
C ASP A 99 13.18 -12.18 -13.09
N LEU A 100 12.20 -11.78 -12.27
CA LEU A 100 12.40 -11.76 -10.82
C LEU A 100 12.50 -13.19 -10.24
N GLY A 101 11.96 -14.20 -10.91
CA GLY A 101 11.83 -15.55 -10.35
C GLY A 101 11.00 -15.51 -9.07
N ASN A 102 11.56 -16.05 -7.97
CA ASN A 102 10.94 -16.01 -6.64
C ASN A 102 11.31 -14.77 -5.81
N ARG A 103 12.03 -13.78 -6.39
CA ARG A 103 12.50 -12.59 -5.69
C ARG A 103 11.45 -11.48 -5.71
N VAL A 104 11.65 -10.49 -4.84
CA VAL A 104 10.80 -9.29 -4.76
C VAL A 104 11.61 -8.07 -5.11
N LEU A 105 11.16 -7.27 -6.08
CA LEU A 105 11.64 -5.91 -6.20
C LEU A 105 11.03 -5.09 -5.05
N ALA A 106 11.87 -4.49 -4.22
CA ALA A 106 11.44 -3.63 -3.13
C ALA A 106 12.02 -2.23 -3.30
N LYS A 107 11.18 -1.21 -3.09
CA LYS A 107 11.57 0.19 -3.09
C LYS A 107 11.05 0.86 -1.83
N ASP A 108 11.99 1.44 -1.09
CA ASP A 108 11.74 2.20 0.13
C ASP A 108 11.68 3.68 -0.22
N PHE A 109 10.51 4.29 -0.02
CA PHE A 109 10.29 5.73 -0.18
C PHE A 109 10.01 6.41 1.16
N GLN A 110 10.34 5.73 2.27
CA GLN A 110 10.15 6.25 3.61
C GLN A 110 11.27 7.20 4.01
N GLN A 111 10.95 8.18 4.85
CA GLN A 111 11.91 9.08 5.48
C GLN A 111 11.92 8.81 6.98
N GLY A 112 13.13 8.72 7.56
CA GLY A 112 13.27 8.69 9.01
C GLY A 112 12.77 9.99 9.62
N LYS A 113 11.79 9.88 10.52
CA LYS A 113 11.28 10.97 11.33
C LYS A 113 11.70 10.78 12.77
N GLU A 114 12.01 11.89 13.41
CA GLU A 114 12.42 11.95 14.80
C GLU A 114 11.69 13.10 15.48
N PHE A 115 11.12 12.81 16.65
CA PHE A 115 10.38 13.76 17.47
C PHE A 115 10.86 13.66 18.92
N MET A 116 10.84 14.79 19.61
CA MET A 116 11.08 14.83 21.04
C MET A 116 9.73 14.88 21.76
N LEU A 117 9.39 13.81 22.47
CA LEU A 117 8.16 13.71 23.25
C LEU A 117 8.38 14.30 24.65
N GLN A 118 7.33 14.89 25.22
CA GLN A 118 7.35 15.42 26.60
C GLN A 118 8.49 16.41 26.88
N ALA A 119 8.86 17.25 25.90
CA ALA A 119 9.93 18.22 26.07
C ALA A 119 9.57 19.29 27.12
N GLU A 120 10.08 19.15 28.34
CA GLU A 120 10.04 20.22 29.35
C GLU A 120 11.06 21.32 29.01
N SER A 121 10.63 22.59 29.09
CA SER A 121 11.48 23.74 28.76
C SER A 121 11.62 24.67 29.95
N ASN A 122 12.69 24.49 30.72
CA ASN A 122 13.09 25.42 31.79
C ASN A 122 14.27 26.34 31.38
N GLY A 123 14.46 26.57 30.08
CA GLY A 123 15.44 27.53 29.55
C GLY A 123 16.89 27.05 29.44
N LEU A 124 17.20 25.80 29.80
CA LEU A 124 18.58 25.26 29.83
C LEU A 124 18.72 23.82 29.28
N VAL A 125 18.08 23.51 28.14
CA VAL A 125 18.06 22.19 27.42
C VAL A 125 16.82 21.34 27.72
N GLN A 126 16.24 20.76 26.67
CA GLN A 126 15.07 19.87 26.70
C GLN A 126 15.53 18.43 27.04
N GLN A 127 14.89 17.78 28.03
CA GLN A 127 15.13 16.37 28.41
C GLN A 127 13.95 15.46 28.01
N GLY A 128 13.37 15.67 26.83
CA GLY A 128 12.29 14.80 26.33
C GLY A 128 12.79 13.44 25.83
N GLU A 129 11.89 12.48 25.65
CA GLU A 129 12.21 11.18 25.05
C GLU A 129 12.27 11.28 23.52
N HIS A 130 13.26 10.64 22.92
CA HIS A 130 13.41 10.57 21.46
C HIS A 130 12.50 9.47 20.88
N PHE A 131 11.62 9.87 19.97
CA PHE A 131 10.69 8.99 19.28
C PHE A 131 11.01 8.97 17.78
N VAL A 132 11.39 7.80 17.26
CA VAL A 132 11.88 7.62 15.89
C VAL A 132 11.00 6.62 15.15
N TYR A 133 10.58 6.98 13.93
CA TYR A 133 9.81 6.10 13.06
C TYR A 133 10.04 6.46 11.58
N PRO A 134 9.90 5.52 10.63
CA PRO A 134 9.88 5.86 9.21
C PRO A 134 8.48 6.33 8.80
N GLU A 135 8.40 7.44 8.07
CA GLU A 135 7.16 7.93 7.47
C GLU A 135 7.21 7.79 5.95
N GLY A 136 6.15 7.26 5.35
CA GLY A 136 5.97 7.19 3.90
C GLY A 136 5.70 5.76 3.41
N TYR A 137 5.95 5.55 2.12
CA TYR A 137 5.55 4.32 1.43
C TYR A 137 6.72 3.35 1.22
N TYR A 138 6.42 2.06 1.34
CA TYR A 138 7.30 0.97 0.94
C TYR A 138 6.58 0.07 -0.06
N ILE A 139 7.11 -0.03 -1.28
CA ILE A 139 6.47 -0.72 -2.40
C ILE A 139 7.23 -1.99 -2.74
N ARG A 140 6.51 -3.09 -2.88
CA ARG A 140 7.02 -4.42 -3.26
C ARG A 140 6.30 -4.92 -4.50
N ILE A 141 7.03 -5.49 -5.44
CA ILE A 141 6.50 -6.11 -6.66
C ILE A 141 7.18 -7.47 -6.84
N SER A 142 6.39 -8.51 -7.11
CA SER A 142 6.91 -9.86 -7.34
C SER A 142 6.11 -10.62 -8.39
N GLN A 143 6.73 -11.64 -8.96
CA GLN A 143 6.11 -12.52 -9.96
C GLN A 143 5.49 -11.75 -11.16
N PRO A 144 6.17 -10.75 -11.75
CA PRO A 144 5.71 -10.15 -12.99
C PRO A 144 5.68 -11.23 -14.07
N ALA A 145 4.54 -11.38 -14.73
CA ALA A 145 4.36 -12.36 -15.78
C ALA A 145 3.28 -11.91 -16.77
N VAL A 146 3.24 -12.56 -17.93
CA VAL A 146 2.13 -12.48 -18.87
C VAL A 146 1.33 -13.77 -18.78
N LYS A 147 0.05 -13.69 -18.41
CA LYS A 147 -0.88 -14.83 -18.35
C LYS A 147 -2.00 -14.64 -19.36
N GLY A 148 -1.92 -15.36 -20.47
CA GLY A 148 -2.83 -15.12 -21.60
C GLY A 148 -2.59 -13.73 -22.19
N TRP A 149 -3.55 -12.83 -22.03
CA TRP A 149 -3.46 -11.43 -22.45
C TRP A 149 -3.20 -10.46 -21.28
N ASP A 150 -3.20 -10.96 -20.05
CA ASP A 150 -3.07 -10.14 -18.85
C ASP A 150 -1.61 -10.00 -18.43
N PHE A 151 -1.14 -8.78 -18.18
CA PHE A 151 0.03 -8.54 -17.34
C PHE A 151 -0.37 -8.74 -15.89
N VAL A 152 0.35 -9.62 -15.17
CA VAL A 152 0.03 -9.96 -13.79
C VAL A 152 1.24 -9.77 -12.87
N SER A 153 0.98 -9.41 -11.62
CA SER A 153 2.02 -9.28 -10.59
C SER A 153 1.42 -9.22 -9.19
N CYS A 154 2.18 -9.62 -8.18
CA CYS A 154 1.82 -9.39 -6.79
C CYS A 154 2.44 -8.09 -6.31
N ILE A 155 1.58 -7.12 -6.00
CA ILE A 155 1.99 -5.78 -5.57
C ILE A 155 1.61 -5.60 -4.10
N GLY A 156 2.54 -5.05 -3.34
CA GLY A 156 2.39 -4.78 -1.92
C GLY A 156 2.75 -3.33 -1.66
N ILE A 157 1.83 -2.55 -1.13
CA ILE A 157 2.07 -1.16 -0.75
C ILE A 157 1.86 -1.05 0.74
N ASP A 158 2.88 -0.58 1.44
CA ASP A 158 2.83 -0.29 2.87
C ASP A 158 2.95 1.21 3.05
N HIS A 159 2.16 1.79 3.95
CA HIS A 159 2.26 3.19 4.36
C HIS A 159 2.44 3.23 5.87
N MET A 160 3.57 3.78 6.31
CA MET A 160 3.87 3.98 7.73
C MET A 160 3.76 5.45 8.08
N TYR A 161 3.07 5.76 9.17
CA TYR A 161 2.88 7.12 9.64
C TYR A 161 2.47 7.16 11.11
N VAL A 162 2.51 8.34 11.71
CA VAL A 162 1.97 8.61 13.04
C VAL A 162 1.04 9.82 12.91
N LEU A 163 -0.09 9.82 13.63
CA LEU A 163 -0.99 10.96 13.61
C LEU A 163 -0.41 12.13 14.41
N ASP A 164 -0.50 13.34 13.87
CA ASP A 164 -0.08 14.57 14.56
C ASP A 164 -0.79 14.76 15.91
N SER A 165 -2.03 14.29 16.03
CA SER A 165 -2.77 14.28 17.29
C SER A 165 -2.10 13.40 18.34
N ASP A 166 -1.59 12.25 17.92
CA ASP A 166 -1.03 11.25 18.82
C ASP A 166 0.36 11.68 19.30
N LEU A 167 1.17 12.29 18.42
CA LEU A 167 2.46 12.90 18.77
C LEU A 167 2.34 13.96 19.86
N LYS A 168 1.19 14.67 19.93
CA LYS A 168 0.94 15.74 20.92
C LYS A 168 0.30 15.22 22.20
N ALA A 169 -0.50 14.16 22.10
CA ALA A 169 -1.34 13.68 23.20
C ALA A 169 -0.75 12.49 23.96
N SER A 170 0.22 11.77 23.39
CA SER A 170 0.75 10.52 23.95
C SER A 170 2.25 10.60 24.25
N ALA A 171 2.65 9.97 25.36
CA ALA A 171 4.04 9.67 25.68
C ALA A 171 4.61 8.51 24.83
N ASN A 172 3.72 7.69 24.26
CA ASN A 172 4.07 6.58 23.38
C ASN A 172 3.05 6.55 22.22
N PRO A 173 3.21 7.41 21.21
CA PRO A 173 2.27 7.49 20.09
C PRO A 173 2.34 6.21 19.24
N PRO A 174 1.20 5.60 18.88
CA PRO A 174 1.21 4.39 18.08
C PRO A 174 1.58 4.68 16.63
N ILE A 175 2.52 3.90 16.10
CA ILE A 175 2.86 3.93 14.68
C ILE A 175 1.76 3.19 13.91
N GLN A 176 1.15 3.83 12.92
CA GLN A 176 0.20 3.20 12.02
C GLN A 176 0.95 2.61 10.82
N LEU A 177 0.62 1.38 10.46
CA LEU A 177 1.13 0.67 9.29
C LEU A 177 -0.04 0.12 8.48
N ASP A 178 -0.43 0.86 7.47
CA ASP A 178 -1.47 0.44 6.55
C ASP A 178 -0.84 -0.33 5.39
N ARG A 179 -1.31 -1.55 5.14
CA ARG A 179 -0.79 -2.44 4.10
C ARG A 179 -1.88 -2.82 3.13
N VAL A 180 -1.55 -2.92 1.86
CA VAL A 180 -2.41 -3.50 0.83
C VAL A 180 -1.68 -4.52 -0.02
N VAL A 181 -2.26 -5.70 -0.17
CA VAL A 181 -1.86 -6.72 -1.15
C VAL A 181 -2.80 -6.63 -2.35
N VAL A 182 -2.23 -6.44 -3.53
CA VAL A 182 -2.94 -6.36 -4.81
C VAL A 182 -2.43 -7.47 -5.72
N PRO A 183 -3.22 -8.53 -5.94
CA PRO A 183 -3.01 -9.45 -7.05
C PRO A 183 -3.37 -8.74 -8.36
N PHE A 184 -2.41 -7.98 -8.87
CA PHE A 184 -2.57 -7.12 -10.03
C PHE A 184 -2.75 -7.96 -11.30
N ALA A 185 -3.74 -7.58 -12.11
CA ALA A 185 -3.97 -8.11 -13.44
C ALA A 185 -4.53 -6.99 -14.32
N MET A 186 -3.95 -6.78 -15.49
CA MET A 186 -4.36 -5.74 -16.43
C MET A 186 -4.19 -6.24 -17.86
N ASP A 187 -5.25 -6.14 -18.66
CA ASP A 187 -5.28 -6.46 -20.09
C ASP A 187 -5.21 -5.22 -20.99
N GLN A 188 -5.43 -4.02 -20.43
CA GLN A 188 -5.52 -2.76 -21.18
C GLN A 188 -4.73 -1.62 -20.53
N LEU A 189 -3.89 -0.95 -21.33
CA LEU A 189 -3.01 0.15 -20.89
C LEU A 189 -3.76 1.37 -20.30
N ASN A 190 -5.04 1.57 -20.64
CA ASN A 190 -5.83 2.73 -20.22
C ASN A 190 -6.86 2.41 -19.12
N GLN A 191 -6.79 1.23 -18.52
CA GLN A 191 -7.69 0.84 -17.43
C GLN A 191 -6.86 0.50 -16.18
N PRO A 192 -6.48 1.49 -15.36
CA PRO A 192 -5.68 1.23 -14.18
C PRO A 192 -6.48 0.40 -13.16
N VAL A 193 -5.79 -0.50 -12.48
CA VAL A 193 -6.34 -1.23 -11.33
C VAL A 193 -6.39 -0.27 -10.15
N LYS A 194 -7.59 0.02 -9.66
CA LYS A 194 -7.81 0.91 -8.51
C LYS A 194 -8.09 0.11 -7.26
N VAL A 195 -7.35 0.39 -6.18
CA VAL A 195 -7.59 -0.19 -4.85
C VAL A 195 -7.62 0.88 -3.79
N SER A 196 -8.31 0.63 -2.69
CA SER A 196 -8.33 1.51 -1.53
C SER A 196 -7.82 0.80 -0.29
N PHE A 197 -7.06 1.51 0.52
CA PHE A 197 -6.51 0.97 1.77
C PHE A 197 -6.37 2.08 2.79
N GLY A 198 -5.97 1.71 4.00
CA GLY A 198 -5.87 2.67 5.09
C GLY A 198 -6.81 2.39 6.25
N SER A 199 -6.39 2.83 7.43
CA SER A 199 -7.14 2.71 8.68
C SER A 199 -7.54 4.07 9.24
N LYS A 200 -6.57 4.96 9.48
CA LYS A 200 -6.82 6.33 9.96
C LYS A 200 -6.71 7.37 8.85
N VAL A 201 -5.84 7.13 7.88
CA VAL A 201 -5.74 7.91 6.65
C VAL A 201 -6.23 6.99 5.53
N GLN A 202 -7.22 7.40 4.74
CA GLN A 202 -7.64 6.61 3.59
C GLN A 202 -6.74 6.91 2.39
N HIS A 203 -6.47 5.85 1.65
CA HIS A 203 -5.62 5.85 0.47
C HIS A 203 -6.37 5.26 -0.71
N THR A 204 -6.14 5.83 -1.89
CA THR A 204 -6.47 5.22 -3.18
C THR A 204 -5.18 5.03 -3.97
N ALA A 205 -4.96 3.83 -4.49
CA ALA A 205 -3.86 3.53 -5.40
C ALA A 205 -4.42 3.22 -6.78
N GLU A 206 -3.90 3.91 -7.80
CA GLU A 206 -4.16 3.60 -9.20
C GLU A 206 -2.89 3.01 -9.82
N ILE A 207 -2.97 1.76 -10.25
CA ILE A 207 -1.83 0.99 -10.72
C ILE A 207 -1.98 0.70 -12.20
N ARG A 208 -0.95 1.00 -12.99
CA ARG A 208 -0.86 0.68 -14.42
C ARG A 208 0.50 0.13 -14.77
N VAL A 209 0.55 -0.69 -15.83
CA VAL A 209 1.81 -1.13 -16.44
C VAL A 209 1.97 -0.46 -17.79
N GLN A 210 3.15 0.07 -18.06
CA GLN A 210 3.54 0.61 -19.36
C GLN A 210 4.62 -0.32 -19.96
N PRO A 211 4.52 -0.62 -21.28
CA PRO A 211 5.53 -1.41 -21.99
C PRO A 211 6.85 -0.66 -22.16
#